data_AF-A0AAU5BAK3-F1
#
_entry.id   AF-A0AAU5BAK3-F1
#
_cell.length_a   1.000
_cell.length_b   1.000
_cell.length_c   1.000
_cell.angle_alpha   90.00
_cell.angle_beta   90.00
_cell.angle_gamma   90.00
#
_symmetry.space_group_name_H-M   'P 1'
#
loop_
_entity.id
_entity.type
_entity.pdbx_description
1 polymer ?
#
loop_
_entity_poly.entity_id
_entity_poly.type
_entity_poly.pdbx_seq_one_letter_code
_entity_poly.pdbx_strand_id
1 'polypeptide(L)'
;MDMWQKLSAQVEERLGTVSADQRGVFAAAVAERLMSRHEALPEDERVPFTLSLRPLLNSVWDGVLGDRSAFSAVNRGVAEYMLSEYCHNDGQDGPDEADESAAAATLHAAHAYLFGCRDFAVWTGARAVEAVDQHLQYLAETTEDEAVDLPVDTDEALVAELRRQLRDLDLIAGFSERLRHAAMGLPLDASARLRAELRAPLSCRE
;
A
#
# COMPACT_ATOMS: atom_id res chain seq x y z
N MET A 1 -23.75 -0.08 11.85
CA MET A 1 -22.65 0.01 10.89
C MET A 1 -21.94 1.30 11.17
N ASP A 2 -20.77 1.14 11.76
CA ASP A 2 -19.96 2.23 12.27
C ASP A 2 -19.40 3.05 11.10
N MET A 3 -18.99 4.30 11.36
CA MET A 3 -18.60 5.23 10.28
C MET A 3 -17.46 4.66 9.44
N TRP A 4 -16.45 4.06 10.08
CA TRP A 4 -15.32 3.47 9.39
C TRP A 4 -15.74 2.30 8.49
N GLN A 5 -16.68 1.45 8.91
CA GLN A 5 -17.19 0.35 8.08
C GLN A 5 -17.86 0.86 6.79
N LYS A 6 -18.62 1.96 6.89
CA LYS A 6 -19.25 2.59 5.72
C LYS A 6 -18.21 3.15 4.75
N LEU A 7 -17.18 3.82 5.27
CA LEU A 7 -16.10 4.36 4.45
C LEU A 7 -15.25 3.26 3.80
N SER A 8 -15.00 2.16 4.51
CA SER A 8 -14.32 0.99 3.97
C SER A 8 -15.09 0.39 2.79
N ALA A 9 -16.40 0.17 2.95
CA ALA A 9 -17.26 -0.27 1.86
C ALA A 9 -17.25 0.71 0.66
N GLN A 10 -17.19 2.02 0.93
CA GLN A 10 -17.11 3.04 -0.11
C GLN A 10 -15.77 2.99 -0.88
N VAL A 11 -14.64 2.79 -0.19
CA VAL A 11 -13.33 2.59 -0.83
C VAL A 11 -13.39 1.36 -1.74
N GLU A 12 -13.94 0.25 -1.24
CA GLU A 12 -14.07 -0.99 -1.98
C GLU A 12 -14.93 -0.85 -3.24
N GLU A 13 -16.09 -0.18 -3.10
CA GLU A 13 -17.00 0.13 -4.21
C GLU A 13 -16.27 0.96 -5.29
N ARG A 14 -15.56 2.01 -4.88
CA ARG A 14 -14.80 2.86 -5.81
C ARG A 14 -13.71 2.07 -6.54
N LEU A 15 -12.96 1.23 -5.83
CA LEU A 15 -11.96 0.35 -6.43
C LEU A 15 -12.58 -0.62 -7.46
N GLY A 16 -13.84 -1.00 -7.26
CA GLY A 16 -14.62 -1.78 -8.21
C GLY A 16 -14.98 -1.06 -9.52
N THR A 17 -14.99 0.28 -9.51
CA THR A 17 -15.40 1.09 -10.68
C THR A 17 -14.24 1.66 -11.50
N VAL A 18 -13.07 1.86 -10.88
CA VAL A 18 -11.89 2.44 -11.54
C VAL A 18 -11.13 1.42 -12.40
N SER A 19 -10.27 1.90 -13.30
CA SER A 19 -9.46 1.03 -14.17
C SER A 19 -8.37 0.27 -13.42
N ALA A 20 -7.81 -0.77 -14.04
CA ALA A 20 -6.66 -1.50 -13.49
C ALA A 20 -5.44 -0.60 -13.26
N ASP A 21 -5.16 0.32 -14.18
CA ASP A 21 -4.06 1.29 -14.05
C ASP A 21 -4.25 2.18 -12.80
N GLN A 22 -5.48 2.66 -12.57
CA GLN A 22 -5.80 3.47 -11.39
C GLN A 22 -5.69 2.66 -10.08
N ARG A 23 -6.13 1.40 -10.09
CA ARG A 23 -5.96 0.50 -8.94
C ARG A 23 -4.50 0.24 -8.61
N GLY A 24 -3.65 0.07 -9.64
CA GLY A 24 -2.21 -0.08 -9.47
C GLY A 24 -1.58 1.12 -8.77
N VAL A 25 -1.92 2.35 -9.21
CA VAL A 25 -1.44 3.58 -8.58
C VAL A 25 -1.93 3.70 -7.13
N PHE A 26 -3.20 3.37 -6.86
CA PHE A 26 -3.73 3.35 -5.50
C PHE A 26 -2.96 2.38 -4.59
N ALA A 27 -2.75 1.15 -5.04
CA ALA A 27 -2.04 0.14 -4.26
C ALA A 27 -0.58 0.56 -4.00
N ALA A 28 0.12 1.06 -5.03
CA ALA A 28 1.49 1.56 -4.88
C ALA A 28 1.57 2.74 -3.87
N ALA A 29 0.59 3.64 -3.89
CA ALA A 29 0.50 4.75 -2.94
C ALA A 29 0.37 4.29 -1.49
N VAL A 30 -0.56 3.36 -1.23
CA VAL A 30 -0.77 2.83 0.12
C VAL A 30 0.47 2.09 0.62
N ALA A 31 1.04 1.21 -0.20
CA ALA A 31 2.26 0.47 0.14
C ALA A 31 3.45 1.39 0.43
N GLU A 32 3.62 2.46 -0.35
CA GLU A 32 4.68 3.46 -0.17
C GLU A 32 4.58 4.23 1.14
N ARG A 33 3.36 4.53 1.60
CA ARG A 33 3.18 5.16 2.91
C ARG A 33 3.53 4.22 4.05
N LEU A 34 3.11 2.95 3.96
CA LEU A 34 3.43 1.95 4.97
C LEU A 34 4.94 1.68 5.01
N MET A 35 5.57 1.45 3.85
CA MET A 35 7.01 1.28 3.76
C MET A 35 7.77 2.50 4.30
N SER A 36 7.31 3.70 3.97
CA SER A 36 7.91 4.93 4.52
C SER A 36 7.77 5.01 6.04
N ARG A 37 6.64 4.59 6.63
CA ARG A 37 6.49 4.54 8.10
C ARG A 37 7.44 3.51 8.71
N HIS A 38 7.54 2.32 8.12
CA HIS A 38 8.46 1.26 8.55
C HIS A 38 9.92 1.70 8.54
N GLU A 39 10.35 2.39 7.47
CA GLU A 39 11.70 2.95 7.37
C GLU A 39 12.01 4.01 8.43
N ALA A 40 10.99 4.67 8.99
CA ALA A 40 11.15 5.67 10.04
C ALA A 40 11.18 5.08 11.45
N LEU A 41 10.92 3.78 11.62
CA LEU A 41 11.03 3.11 12.91
C LEU A 41 12.48 3.16 13.44
N PRO A 42 12.69 3.00 14.76
CA PRO A 42 13.99 2.67 15.34
C PRO A 42 14.64 1.46 14.65
N GLU A 43 15.98 1.42 14.61
CA GLU A 43 16.71 0.40 13.83
C GLU A 43 16.44 -1.03 14.31
N ASP A 44 16.19 -1.20 15.61
CA ASP A 44 15.85 -2.45 16.28
C ASP A 44 14.40 -2.92 16.04
N GLU A 45 13.52 -2.02 15.61
CA GLU A 45 12.13 -2.34 15.24
C GLU A 45 11.98 -2.58 13.73
N ARG A 46 13.01 -2.29 12.93
CA ARG A 46 12.96 -2.49 11.47
C ARG A 46 13.13 -3.96 11.10
N VAL A 47 12.09 -4.54 10.52
CA VAL A 47 12.13 -5.85 9.88
C VAL A 47 13.00 -5.82 8.61
N PRO A 48 14.11 -6.59 8.53
CA PRO A 48 15.00 -6.59 7.36
C PRO A 48 14.31 -7.04 6.08
N PHE A 49 13.40 -8.02 6.17
CA PHE A 49 12.64 -8.50 5.02
C PHE A 49 11.79 -7.38 4.40
N THR A 50 11.02 -6.65 5.20
CA THR A 50 10.24 -5.50 4.72
C THR A 50 11.12 -4.49 3.98
N LEU A 51 12.26 -4.10 4.55
CA LEU A 51 13.20 -3.17 3.90
C LEU A 51 13.75 -3.71 2.58
N SER A 52 13.95 -5.02 2.48
CA SER A 52 14.42 -5.68 1.24
C SER A 52 13.43 -5.54 0.08
N LEU A 53 12.14 -5.25 0.35
CA LEU A 53 11.10 -5.07 -0.66
C LEU A 53 11.06 -3.64 -1.26
N ARG A 54 11.84 -2.68 -0.74
CA ARG A 54 11.90 -1.31 -1.26
C ARG A 54 12.22 -1.24 -2.78
N PRO A 55 13.19 -2.00 -3.33
CA PRO A 55 13.43 -2.03 -4.78
C PRO A 55 12.26 -2.57 -5.60
N LEU A 56 11.53 -3.56 -5.06
CA LEU A 56 10.30 -4.07 -5.68
C LEU A 56 9.25 -2.97 -5.75
N LEU A 57 9.00 -2.26 -4.64
CA LEU A 57 8.03 -1.16 -4.60
C LEU A 57 8.40 -0.01 -5.55
N ASN A 58 9.69 0.33 -5.67
CA ASN A 58 10.16 1.29 -6.67
C ASN A 58 9.82 0.84 -8.09
N SER A 59 10.03 -0.44 -8.39
CA SER A 59 9.68 -1.01 -9.70
C SER A 59 8.17 -1.01 -9.93
N VAL A 60 7.36 -1.28 -8.90
CA VAL A 60 5.89 -1.17 -8.99
C VAL A 60 5.48 0.25 -9.35
N TRP A 61 6.04 1.26 -8.68
CA TRP A 61 5.81 2.67 -9.02
C TRP A 61 6.15 3.00 -10.47
N ASP A 62 7.31 2.55 -10.94
CA ASP A 62 7.72 2.79 -12.32
C ASP A 62 6.74 2.13 -13.30
N GLY A 63 6.33 0.90 -13.01
CA GLY A 63 5.37 0.14 -13.81
C GLY A 63 3.98 0.78 -13.87
N VAL A 64 3.37 1.15 -12.74
CA VAL A 64 2.03 1.74 -12.70
C VAL A 64 1.98 3.15 -13.32
N LEU A 65 3.13 3.80 -13.46
CA LEU A 65 3.29 5.09 -14.14
C LEU A 65 3.80 4.95 -15.58
N GLY A 66 3.75 3.73 -16.13
CA GLY A 66 3.94 3.48 -17.55
C GLY A 66 5.36 3.18 -18.01
N ASP A 67 6.30 2.89 -17.11
CA ASP A 67 7.60 2.34 -17.47
C ASP A 67 7.47 0.84 -17.75
N ARG A 68 7.55 0.45 -19.02
CA ARG A 68 7.44 -0.95 -19.43
C ARG A 68 8.62 -1.81 -19.01
N SER A 69 9.78 -1.19 -18.74
CA SER A 69 10.96 -1.95 -18.33
C SER A 69 10.80 -2.52 -16.92
N ALA A 70 9.90 -1.94 -16.11
CA ALA A 70 9.60 -2.38 -14.76
C ALA A 70 8.95 -3.77 -14.69
N PHE A 71 8.25 -4.22 -15.73
CA PHE A 71 7.51 -5.49 -15.71
C PHE A 71 8.39 -6.68 -15.31
N SER A 72 9.58 -6.79 -15.92
CA SER A 72 10.51 -7.88 -15.61
C SER A 72 11.09 -7.78 -14.20
N ALA A 73 11.29 -6.56 -13.68
CA ALA A 73 11.77 -6.36 -12.33
C ALA A 73 10.70 -6.72 -11.29
N VAL A 74 9.45 -6.30 -11.50
CA VAL A 74 8.34 -6.64 -10.60
C VAL A 74 8.07 -8.14 -10.61
N ASN A 75 8.00 -8.77 -11.79
CA ASN A 75 7.80 -10.21 -11.90
C ASN A 75 8.93 -11.01 -11.23
N ARG A 76 10.19 -10.56 -11.37
CA ARG A 76 11.31 -11.20 -10.68
C ARG A 76 11.19 -11.06 -9.16
N GLY A 77 10.91 -9.87 -8.64
CA GLY A 77 10.81 -9.65 -7.20
C GLY A 77 9.67 -10.47 -6.56
N VAL A 78 8.53 -10.61 -7.26
CA VAL A 78 7.45 -11.49 -6.81
C VAL A 78 7.90 -12.96 -6.85
N ALA A 79 8.58 -13.41 -7.91
CA ALA A 79 9.08 -14.78 -7.99
C ALA A 79 10.14 -15.09 -6.91
N GLU A 80 11.02 -14.13 -6.61
CA GLU A 80 12.00 -14.24 -5.53
C GLU A 80 11.31 -14.39 -4.17
N TYR A 81 10.28 -13.57 -3.90
CA TYR A 81 9.45 -13.74 -2.71
C TYR A 81 8.81 -15.14 -2.67
N MET A 82 8.14 -15.57 -3.74
CA MET A 82 7.43 -16.86 -3.81
C MET A 82 8.35 -18.08 -3.61
N LEU A 83 9.65 -17.93 -3.89
CA LEU A 83 10.65 -18.97 -3.71
C LEU A 83 11.45 -18.81 -2.41
N SER A 84 11.26 -17.71 -1.69
CA SER A 84 11.94 -17.43 -0.43
C SER A 84 11.29 -18.17 0.74
N GLU A 85 12.03 -18.24 1.85
CA GLU A 85 11.49 -18.74 3.11
C GLU A 85 10.33 -17.88 3.64
N TYR A 86 10.13 -16.65 3.17
CA TYR A 86 9.04 -15.79 3.64
C TYR A 86 7.68 -16.12 3.01
N CYS A 87 7.65 -16.88 1.91
CA CYS A 87 6.42 -17.28 1.23
C CYS A 87 6.05 -18.73 1.59
N HIS A 88 5.33 -18.93 2.69
CA HIS A 88 4.92 -20.27 3.11
C HIS A 88 3.58 -20.71 2.52
N ASN A 89 3.56 -21.92 1.97
CA ASN A 89 2.35 -22.70 1.71
C ASN A 89 2.05 -23.70 2.84
N ASP A 90 2.86 -23.75 3.91
CA ASP A 90 2.92 -24.87 4.86
C ASP A 90 2.18 -24.65 6.20
N GLY A 91 1.47 -23.54 6.40
CA GLY A 91 0.62 -23.35 7.59
C GLY A 91 0.54 -21.91 8.10
N GLN A 92 -0.11 -21.72 9.26
CA GLN A 92 -0.27 -20.42 9.93
C GLN A 92 0.98 -19.94 10.70
N ASP A 93 2.03 -20.76 10.81
CA ASP A 93 3.22 -20.50 11.65
C ASP A 93 4.46 -20.12 10.80
N GLY A 94 4.26 -19.38 9.71
CA GLY A 94 5.39 -18.80 8.96
C GLY A 94 6.05 -17.63 9.72
N PRO A 95 7.24 -17.16 9.33
CA PRO A 95 7.83 -15.93 9.80
C PRO A 95 6.82 -14.79 9.60
N ASP A 96 6.38 -14.18 10.70
CA ASP A 96 5.40 -13.08 10.76
C ASP A 96 5.81 -11.87 9.91
N GLU A 97 7.09 -11.80 9.50
CA GLU A 97 7.68 -10.72 8.72
C GLU A 97 7.00 -10.46 7.38
N ALA A 98 6.38 -11.48 6.77
CA ALA A 98 5.64 -11.30 5.51
C ALA A 98 4.23 -10.74 5.70
N ASP A 99 3.64 -10.89 6.90
CA ASP A 99 2.34 -10.31 7.26
C ASP A 99 2.48 -8.91 7.85
N GLU A 100 3.72 -8.45 8.12
CA GLU A 100 3.99 -7.05 8.44
C GLU A 100 3.35 -6.14 7.39
N SER A 101 2.62 -5.13 7.86
CA SER A 101 1.72 -4.32 7.06
C SER A 101 2.37 -3.73 5.80
N ALA A 102 3.60 -3.20 5.88
CA ALA A 102 4.30 -2.63 4.74
C ALA A 102 4.80 -3.71 3.76
N ALA A 103 5.26 -4.86 4.25
CA ALA A 103 5.65 -6.00 3.42
C ALA A 103 4.45 -6.56 2.64
N ALA A 104 3.37 -6.90 3.35
CA ALA A 104 2.15 -7.42 2.76
C ALA A 104 1.53 -6.43 1.75
N ALA A 105 1.47 -5.14 2.09
CA ALA A 105 0.99 -4.11 1.17
C ALA A 105 1.86 -4.00 -0.09
N THR A 106 3.18 -4.11 0.04
CA THR A 106 4.09 -4.07 -1.12
C THR A 106 3.88 -5.26 -2.05
N LEU A 107 3.70 -6.47 -1.50
CA LEU A 107 3.43 -7.68 -2.26
C LEU A 107 2.06 -7.62 -2.94
N HIS A 108 1.03 -7.14 -2.24
CA HIS A 108 -0.29 -6.90 -2.85
C HIS A 108 -0.23 -5.83 -3.94
N ALA A 109 0.51 -4.74 -3.76
CA ALA A 109 0.68 -3.73 -4.80
C ALA A 109 1.39 -4.29 -6.05
N ALA A 110 2.40 -5.14 -5.86
CA ALA A 110 3.05 -5.86 -6.96
C ALA A 110 2.07 -6.77 -7.71
N HIS A 111 1.24 -7.53 -6.99
CA HIS A 111 0.20 -8.35 -7.59
C HIS A 111 -0.90 -7.53 -8.28
N ALA A 112 -1.29 -6.39 -7.72
CA ALA A 112 -2.23 -5.47 -8.36
C ALA A 112 -1.70 -4.97 -9.70
N TYR A 113 -0.40 -4.65 -9.78
CA TYR A 113 0.26 -4.29 -11.03
C TYR A 113 0.31 -5.45 -12.04
N LEU A 114 0.70 -6.66 -11.60
CA LEU A 114 0.87 -7.81 -12.51
C LEU A 114 -0.46 -8.35 -13.05
N PHE A 115 -1.51 -8.37 -12.21
CA PHE A 115 -2.77 -9.04 -12.54
C PHE A 115 -3.93 -8.08 -12.82
N GLY A 116 -3.82 -6.80 -12.43
CA GLY A 116 -4.89 -5.81 -12.60
C GLY A 116 -6.17 -6.07 -11.78
N CYS A 117 -6.12 -7.03 -10.86
CA CYS A 117 -7.26 -7.46 -10.05
C CYS A 117 -7.62 -6.42 -8.99
N ARG A 118 -8.94 -6.29 -8.75
CA ARG A 118 -9.49 -5.44 -7.69
C ARG A 118 -9.02 -5.86 -6.31
N ASP A 119 -9.04 -7.16 -6.04
CA ASP A 119 -8.85 -7.71 -4.70
C ASP A 119 -7.52 -7.31 -4.10
N PHE A 120 -6.44 -7.33 -4.89
CA PHE A 120 -5.12 -6.89 -4.41
C PHE A 120 -5.08 -5.41 -4.03
N ALA A 121 -5.78 -4.54 -4.75
CA ALA A 121 -5.87 -3.13 -4.37
C ALA A 121 -6.68 -2.95 -3.07
N VAL A 122 -7.76 -3.72 -2.91
CA VAL A 122 -8.56 -3.74 -1.68
C VAL A 122 -7.72 -4.24 -0.50
N TRP A 123 -7.02 -5.35 -0.65
CA TRP A 123 -6.15 -5.91 0.39
C TRP A 123 -5.00 -4.97 0.76
N THR A 124 -4.42 -4.27 -0.22
CA THR A 124 -3.41 -3.24 0.06
C THR A 124 -3.99 -2.11 0.92
N GLY A 125 -5.21 -1.63 0.61
CA GLY A 125 -5.93 -0.64 1.41
C GLY A 125 -6.24 -1.13 2.82
N ALA A 126 -6.62 -2.41 2.97
CA ALA A 126 -6.91 -3.04 4.25
C ALA A 126 -5.66 -3.10 5.15
N ARG A 127 -4.49 -3.42 4.61
CA ARG A 127 -3.22 -3.38 5.37
C ARG A 127 -2.96 -2.03 6.02
N ALA A 128 -3.34 -0.91 5.38
CA ALA A 128 -3.18 0.41 6.00
C ALA A 128 -4.15 0.67 7.14
N VAL A 129 -5.35 0.11 7.09
CA VAL A 129 -6.34 0.19 8.18
C VAL A 129 -5.89 -0.67 9.36
N GLU A 130 -5.43 -1.89 9.09
CA GLU A 130 -4.88 -2.80 10.10
C GLU A 130 -3.63 -2.23 10.75
N ALA A 131 -2.72 -1.61 9.99
CA ALA A 131 -1.55 -0.93 10.56
C ALA A 131 -1.93 0.19 11.55
N VAL A 132 -3.01 0.92 11.28
CA VAL A 132 -3.53 1.94 12.21
C VAL A 132 -4.09 1.29 13.46
N ASP A 133 -4.90 0.24 13.31
CA ASP A 133 -5.47 -0.51 14.44
C ASP A 133 -4.38 -1.13 15.33
N GLN A 134 -3.40 -1.82 14.73
CA GLN A 134 -2.25 -2.41 15.42
C GLN A 134 -1.42 -1.35 16.17
N HIS A 135 -1.18 -0.19 15.57
CA HIS A 135 -0.43 0.89 16.23
C HIS A 135 -1.18 1.43 17.46
N LEU A 136 -2.50 1.56 17.37
CA LEU A 136 -3.33 2.01 18.50
C LEU A 136 -3.39 0.97 19.62
N GLN A 137 -3.46 -0.32 19.27
CA GLN A 137 -3.38 -1.41 20.24
C GLN A 137 -2.04 -1.38 20.98
N TYR A 138 -0.93 -1.25 20.25
CA TYR A 138 0.40 -1.10 20.85
C TYR A 138 0.49 0.11 21.79
N LEU A 139 -0.04 1.27 21.39
CA LEU A 139 -0.07 2.45 22.24
C LEU A 139 -0.90 2.22 23.50
N ALA A 140 -2.07 1.59 23.39
CA ALA A 140 -2.94 1.27 24.52
C ALA A 140 -2.25 0.33 25.52
N GLU A 141 -1.61 -0.74 25.04
CA GLU A 141 -0.85 -1.68 25.87
C GLU A 141 0.33 -0.99 26.58
N THR A 142 1.01 -0.06 25.91
CA THR A 142 2.14 0.68 26.49
C THR A 142 1.66 1.75 27.51
N THR A 143 0.47 2.32 27.33
CA THR A 143 -0.11 3.31 28.28
C THR A 143 -0.82 2.67 29.47
N GLU A 144 -1.18 1.39 29.43
CA GLU A 144 -1.65 0.68 30.63
C GLU A 144 -0.53 0.55 31.70
N ASP A 145 0.74 0.48 31.26
CA ASP A 145 1.91 0.43 32.15
C ASP A 145 2.39 1.84 32.61
N GLU A 146 2.14 2.89 31.82
CA GLU A 146 2.43 4.29 32.14
C GLU A 146 1.13 5.09 32.21
N ALA A 147 0.58 5.34 33.41
CA ALA A 147 -0.70 6.02 33.69
C ALA A 147 -0.89 7.40 33.01
N VAL A 148 -1.08 7.40 31.69
CA VAL A 148 -1.29 8.56 30.82
C VAL A 148 -2.59 8.32 30.05
N ASP A 149 -3.62 9.08 30.42
CA ASP A 149 -4.89 9.17 29.69
C ASP A 149 -4.65 9.75 28.29
N LEU A 150 -4.45 8.90 27.29
CA LEU A 150 -4.66 9.28 25.89
C LEU A 150 -5.42 8.17 25.16
N PRO A 151 -6.75 8.07 25.34
CA PRO A 151 -7.56 7.32 24.40
C PRO A 151 -7.59 8.13 23.10
N VAL A 152 -6.63 7.87 22.20
CA VAL A 152 -6.83 8.22 20.79
C VAL A 152 -8.07 7.43 20.35
N ASP A 153 -9.11 8.13 19.92
CA ASP A 153 -10.35 7.49 19.46
C ASP A 153 -10.02 6.60 18.25
N THR A 154 -10.04 5.29 18.47
CA THR A 154 -9.74 4.29 17.43
C THR A 154 -10.60 4.49 16.20
N ASP A 155 -11.89 4.78 16.40
CA ASP A 155 -12.79 5.01 15.29
C ASP A 155 -12.39 6.27 14.50
N GLU A 156 -11.93 7.32 15.17
CA GLU A 156 -11.48 8.55 14.50
C GLU A 156 -10.24 8.31 13.62
N ALA A 157 -9.26 7.56 14.13
CA ALA A 157 -8.04 7.23 13.39
C ALA A 157 -8.32 6.34 12.18
N LEU A 158 -9.17 5.31 12.32
CA LEU A 158 -9.60 4.46 11.21
C LEU A 158 -10.38 5.25 10.16
N VAL A 159 -11.27 6.14 10.60
CA VAL A 159 -12.00 7.08 9.72
C VAL A 159 -11.04 8.01 8.98
N ALA A 160 -9.98 8.49 9.63
CA ALA A 160 -8.99 9.37 9.02
C ALA A 160 -8.22 8.68 7.88
N GLU A 161 -7.77 7.44 8.08
CA GLU A 161 -7.10 6.65 7.03
C GLU A 161 -8.05 6.34 5.86
N LEU A 162 -9.29 5.96 6.13
CA LEU A 162 -10.25 5.68 5.06
C LEU A 162 -10.62 6.94 4.25
N ARG A 163 -10.78 8.09 4.92
CA ARG A 163 -10.97 9.37 4.23
C ARG A 163 -9.76 9.73 3.38
N ARG A 164 -8.56 9.41 3.84
CA ARG A 164 -7.33 9.60 3.07
C ARG A 164 -7.33 8.75 1.82
N GLN A 165 -7.64 7.46 1.92
CA GLN A 165 -7.74 6.57 0.76
C GLN A 165 -8.76 7.07 -0.26
N LEU A 166 -9.89 7.64 0.17
CA LEU A 166 -10.86 8.28 -0.72
C LEU A 166 -10.29 9.53 -1.42
N ARG A 167 -9.53 10.38 -0.70
CA ARG A 167 -8.84 11.54 -1.30
C ARG A 167 -7.80 11.11 -2.33
N ASP A 168 -7.07 10.03 -2.07
CA ASP A 168 -6.11 9.45 -3.02
C ASP A 168 -6.82 9.01 -4.30
N LEU A 169 -7.96 8.32 -4.17
CA LEU A 169 -8.78 7.91 -5.32
C LEU A 169 -9.34 9.11 -6.11
N ASP A 170 -9.69 10.21 -5.45
CA ASP A 170 -10.09 11.46 -6.12
C ASP A 170 -8.95 12.08 -6.89
N LEU A 171 -7.75 12.13 -6.30
CA LEU A 171 -6.56 12.61 -6.99
C LEU A 171 -6.26 11.75 -8.22
N ILE A 172 -6.23 10.43 -8.06
CA ILE A 172 -5.98 9.47 -9.16
C ILE A 172 -7.04 9.59 -10.27
N ALA A 173 -8.31 9.81 -9.92
CA ALA A 173 -9.39 10.00 -10.90
C ALA A 173 -9.13 11.20 -11.82
N GLY A 174 -8.52 12.27 -11.30
CA GLY A 174 -8.09 13.43 -12.08
C GLY A 174 -7.06 13.11 -13.19
N PHE A 175 -6.36 11.98 -13.09
CA PHE A 175 -5.37 11.51 -14.07
C PHE A 175 -5.85 10.32 -14.91
N SER A 176 -7.12 9.93 -14.80
CA SER A 176 -7.68 8.73 -15.47
C SER A 176 -7.37 8.64 -16.96
N GLU A 177 -7.55 9.71 -17.73
CA GLU A 177 -7.23 9.73 -19.17
C GLU A 177 -5.74 9.54 -19.47
N ARG A 178 -4.86 10.05 -18.60
CA ARG A 178 -3.39 9.95 -18.77
C ARG A 178 -2.84 8.60 -18.30
N LEU A 179 -3.50 8.00 -17.31
CA LEU A 179 -3.19 6.65 -16.83
C LEU A 179 -3.78 5.58 -17.74
N ARG A 180 -4.75 5.94 -18.59
CA ARG A 180 -5.33 5.01 -19.55
C ARG A 180 -4.23 4.43 -20.43
N HIS A 181 -4.05 3.12 -20.36
CA HIS A 181 -3.00 2.38 -21.07
C HIS A 181 -1.59 2.53 -20.48
N ALA A 182 -1.44 2.95 -19.23
CA ALA A 182 -0.14 2.96 -18.56
C ALA A 182 0.53 1.56 -18.63
N ALA A 183 -0.24 0.48 -18.47
CA ALA A 183 0.24 -0.89 -18.66
C ALA A 183 0.87 -1.17 -20.04
N MET A 184 0.50 -0.43 -21.09
CA MET A 184 1.06 -0.57 -22.45
C MET A 184 2.32 0.28 -22.68
N GLY A 185 2.69 1.07 -21.67
CA GLY A 185 3.77 2.03 -21.67
C GLY A 185 3.33 3.43 -22.03
N LEU A 186 3.95 4.40 -21.37
CA LEU A 186 3.79 5.82 -21.66
C LEU A 186 5.09 6.40 -22.22
N PRO A 187 5.02 7.50 -22.99
CA PRO A 187 6.20 8.28 -23.31
C PRO A 187 6.96 8.69 -22.03
N LEU A 188 8.30 8.72 -22.09
CA LEU A 188 9.14 9.01 -20.92
C LEU A 188 8.74 10.33 -20.22
N ASP A 189 8.48 11.38 -20.99
CA ASP A 189 8.05 12.68 -20.45
C ASP A 189 6.70 12.61 -19.74
N ALA A 190 5.77 11.79 -20.24
CA ALA A 190 4.47 11.61 -19.62
C ALA A 190 4.59 10.83 -18.30
N SER A 191 5.39 9.77 -18.28
CA SER A 191 5.70 9.00 -17.07
C SER A 191 6.40 9.85 -16.02
N ALA A 192 7.41 10.65 -16.41
CA ALA A 192 8.12 11.55 -15.52
C ALA A 192 7.18 12.61 -14.88
N ARG A 193 6.26 13.18 -15.65
CA ARG A 193 5.25 14.11 -15.13
C ARG A 193 4.30 13.43 -14.14
N LEU A 194 3.77 12.25 -14.49
CA LEU A 194 2.90 11.50 -13.59
C LEU A 194 3.63 11.12 -12.30
N ARG A 195 4.92 10.80 -12.34
CA ARG A 195 5.72 10.55 -11.13
C ARG A 195 5.76 11.76 -10.21
N ALA A 196 5.97 12.96 -10.75
CA ALA A 196 5.95 14.19 -9.95
C ALA A 196 4.54 14.52 -9.41
N GLU A 197 3.51 14.29 -10.22
CA GLU A 197 2.13 14.69 -9.91
C GLU A 197 1.35 13.67 -9.06
N LEU A 198 1.76 12.40 -9.04
CA LEU A 198 1.07 11.33 -8.31
C LEU A 198 1.92 10.78 -7.17
N ARG A 199 3.17 10.38 -7.42
CA ARG A 199 3.97 9.70 -6.40
C ARG A 199 4.20 10.63 -5.20
N ALA A 200 4.76 11.82 -5.41
CA ALA A 200 5.04 12.75 -4.32
C ALA A 200 3.81 13.07 -3.43
N PRO A 201 2.64 13.48 -3.96
CA PRO A 201 1.48 13.79 -3.12
C PRO A 201 0.87 12.55 -2.46
N LEU A 202 0.84 11.40 -3.13
CA LEU A 202 0.25 10.18 -2.58
C LEU A 202 1.12 9.50 -1.51
N SER A 203 2.43 9.74 -1.56
CA SER A 203 3.43 9.21 -0.61
C SER A 203 3.66 10.10 0.61
N CYS A 204 3.12 11.33 0.64
CA CYS A 204 3.30 12.24 1.76
C CYS A 204 2.78 11.61 3.06
N ARG A 205 3.32 11.96 4.23
CA ARG A 205 2.89 11.36 5.52
C ARG A 205 1.73 12.07 6.21
N GLU A 206 1.25 13.20 5.66
CA GLU A 206 0.15 14.02 6.20
C GLU A 206 -1.13 13.22 6.49
#